data_AF-A0A2M8TYL3-F1
#
_entry.id   AF-A0A2M8TYL3-F1
#
_cell.length_a   1.000
_cell.length_b   1.000
_cell.length_c   1.000
_cell.angle_alpha   90.00
_cell.angle_beta   90.00
_cell.angle_gamma   90.00
#
_symmetry.space_group_name_H-M   'P 1'
#
loop_
_entity.id
_entity.type
_entity.pdbx_description
1 polymer ?
#
loop_
_entity_poly.entity_id
_entity_poly.type
_entity_poly.pdbx_seq_one_letter_code
_entity_poly.pdbx_strand_id
1 'polypeptide(L)'
;MTNILNIAAKEIQEGLLNRWVLATTLLLLALSLTLSFLGSAPTGNVGVRALDVVIVSLSSLSIFLLPLIALLISYDAVVGEIERGTMLLLLSYPVARWQVLVGKFFGHLAILGFATILGYGAAAVALWLSGSAIDAESWAAFAALIGSSVMLGAVFIALGYLVSTQVRDRGTAGGIAIGIWLGLVLLFDMGILGFLVA
;
A
#
# COMPACT_ATOMS: atom_id res chain seq x y z
N MET A 1 -9.00 5.83 24.17
CA MET A 1 -9.07 4.96 22.98
C MET A 1 -10.07 5.47 21.94
N THR A 2 -11.22 6.00 22.36
CA THR A 2 -12.28 6.53 21.46
C THR A 2 -11.78 7.61 20.48
N ASN A 3 -10.91 8.52 20.93
CA ASN A 3 -10.38 9.59 20.06
C ASN A 3 -9.55 9.05 18.88
N ILE A 4 -8.75 7.99 19.10
CA ILE A 4 -7.92 7.37 18.05
C ILE A 4 -8.81 6.73 16.99
N LEU A 5 -9.81 5.97 17.42
CA LEU A 5 -10.79 5.32 16.55
C LEU A 5 -11.60 6.35 15.75
N ASN A 6 -12.02 7.45 16.38
CA ASN A 6 -12.78 8.50 15.70
C ASN A 6 -11.93 9.20 14.62
N ILE A 7 -10.66 9.46 14.90
CA ILE A 7 -9.72 10.04 13.91
C ILE A 7 -9.49 9.06 12.77
N ALA A 8 -9.26 7.78 13.07
CA ALA A 8 -9.08 6.75 12.05
C ALA A 8 -10.34 6.59 11.18
N ALA A 9 -11.53 6.57 11.78
CA ALA A 9 -12.80 6.48 11.06
C ALA A 9 -13.04 7.71 10.16
N LYS A 10 -12.69 8.90 10.64
CA LYS A 10 -12.74 10.13 9.84
C LYS A 10 -11.83 10.03 8.62
N GLU A 11 -10.58 9.61 8.82
CA GLU A 11 -9.62 9.45 7.72
C GLU A 11 -10.08 8.39 6.70
N ILE A 12 -10.67 7.29 7.16
CA ILE A 12 -11.24 6.28 6.26
C ILE A 12 -12.38 6.87 5.44
N GLN A 13 -13.29 7.64 6.05
CA GLN A 13 -14.40 8.28 5.32
C GLN A 13 -13.91 9.32 4.32
N GLU A 14 -12.96 10.17 4.72
CA GLU A 14 -12.34 11.16 3.84
C GLU A 14 -11.55 10.48 2.72
N GLY A 15 -10.87 9.38 3.03
CA GLY A 15 -10.15 8.55 2.09
C GLY A 15 -11.06 7.87 1.07
N LEU A 16 -12.15 7.22 1.49
CA LEU A 16 -13.05 6.49 0.59
C LEU A 16 -13.76 7.39 -0.43
N LEU A 17 -14.01 8.65 -0.07
CA LEU A 17 -14.58 9.66 -0.97
C LEU A 17 -13.54 10.36 -1.83
N ASN A 18 -12.26 10.19 -1.51
CA ASN A 18 -11.18 10.81 -2.25
C ASN A 18 -10.94 10.07 -3.57
N ARG A 19 -11.01 10.82 -4.69
CA ARG A 19 -10.71 10.33 -6.04
C ARG A 19 -9.34 9.68 -6.13
N TRP A 20 -8.37 10.10 -5.31
CA TRP A 20 -7.02 9.55 -5.30
C TRP A 20 -6.96 8.13 -4.72
N VAL A 21 -7.74 7.84 -3.66
CA VAL A 21 -7.87 6.49 -3.08
C VAL A 21 -8.66 5.58 -4.01
N LEU A 22 -9.71 6.10 -4.65
CA LEU A 22 -10.41 5.37 -5.72
C LEU A 22 -9.47 5.04 -6.88
N ALA A 23 -8.63 6.00 -7.31
CA ALA A 23 -7.66 5.78 -8.37
C ALA A 23 -6.62 4.70 -8.01
N THR A 24 -6.06 4.73 -6.80
CA THR A 24 -5.11 3.71 -6.35
C THR A 24 -5.75 2.32 -6.21
N THR A 25 -6.97 2.25 -5.70
CA THR A 25 -7.74 0.99 -5.61
C THR A 25 -8.06 0.44 -7.01
N LEU A 26 -8.55 1.29 -7.92
CA LEU A 26 -8.85 0.90 -9.30
C LEU A 26 -7.59 0.48 -10.05
N LEU A 27 -6.46 1.17 -9.85
CA LEU A 27 -5.18 0.83 -10.45
C LEU A 27 -4.69 -0.53 -9.97
N LEU A 28 -4.72 -0.78 -8.66
CA LEU A 28 -4.36 -2.09 -8.08
C LEU A 28 -5.27 -3.19 -8.61
N LEU A 29 -6.58 -2.95 -8.65
CA LEU A 29 -7.57 -3.89 -9.16
C LEU A 29 -7.33 -4.20 -10.64
N ALA A 30 -7.13 -3.17 -11.48
CA ALA A 30 -6.89 -3.34 -12.91
C ALA A 30 -5.61 -4.15 -13.16
N LEU A 31 -4.49 -3.76 -12.54
CA LEU A 31 -3.21 -4.45 -12.71
C LEU A 31 -3.25 -5.88 -12.17
N SER A 32 -3.87 -6.10 -11.01
CA SER A 32 -4.00 -7.42 -10.41
C SER A 32 -4.84 -8.35 -11.28
N LEU A 33 -5.97 -7.86 -11.83
CA LEU A 33 -6.78 -8.63 -12.79
C LEU A 33 -6.01 -8.91 -14.08
N THR A 34 -5.32 -7.93 -14.65
CA THR A 34 -4.51 -8.14 -15.87
C THR A 34 -3.45 -9.22 -15.63
N LEU A 35 -2.73 -9.17 -14.50
CA LEU A 35 -1.75 -10.20 -14.13
C LEU A 35 -2.41 -11.56 -13.87
N SER A 36 -3.62 -11.59 -13.32
CA SER A 36 -4.38 -12.83 -13.12
C SER A 36 -4.76 -13.50 -14.44
N PHE A 37 -5.23 -12.72 -15.42
CA PHE A 37 -5.58 -13.25 -16.75
C PHE A 37 -4.35 -13.65 -17.55
N LEU A 38 -3.24 -12.89 -17.44
CA LEU A 38 -1.97 -13.27 -18.05
C LEU A 38 -1.35 -14.50 -17.38
N GLY A 39 -1.47 -14.62 -16.05
CA GLY A 39 -0.95 -15.73 -15.26
C GLY A 39 -1.77 -17.02 -15.38
N SER A 40 -3.04 -16.95 -15.79
CA SER A 40 -3.86 -18.12 -16.09
C SER A 40 -3.77 -18.59 -17.56
N ALA A 41 -3.03 -17.87 -18.41
CA ALA A 41 -2.77 -18.29 -19.77
C ALA A 41 -2.05 -19.66 -19.75
N PRO A 42 -2.45 -20.65 -20.58
CA PRO A 42 -1.85 -21.99 -20.58
C PRO A 42 -0.39 -21.92 -21.01
N THR A 43 0.51 -21.74 -20.05
CA THR A 43 1.94 -21.91 -20.25
C THR A 43 2.18 -23.42 -20.28
N GLY A 44 2.48 -23.95 -21.47
CA GLY A 44 2.52 -25.39 -21.70
C GLY A 44 3.37 -26.15 -20.67
N ASN A 45 2.75 -27.18 -20.06
CA ASN A 45 3.34 -28.27 -19.28
C ASN A 45 4.43 -27.92 -18.24
N VAL A 46 4.04 -27.82 -16.96
CA VAL A 46 4.44 -28.73 -15.85
C VAL A 46 3.88 -28.22 -14.53
N GLY A 47 2.90 -28.91 -13.91
CA GLY A 47 2.62 -28.94 -12.46
C GLY A 47 2.48 -27.65 -11.62
N VAL A 48 2.67 -26.45 -12.18
CA VAL A 48 2.64 -25.18 -11.46
C VAL A 48 1.21 -24.70 -11.37
N ARG A 49 0.78 -24.36 -10.16
CA ARG A 49 -0.58 -23.96 -9.85
C ARG A 49 -0.78 -22.51 -10.29
N ALA A 50 -1.92 -22.22 -10.92
CA ALA A 50 -2.22 -20.88 -11.45
C ALA A 50 -2.15 -19.78 -10.37
N LEU A 51 -2.51 -20.12 -9.12
CA LEU A 51 -2.43 -19.19 -7.99
C LEU A 51 -0.98 -18.85 -7.63
N ASP A 52 -0.05 -19.80 -7.76
CA ASP A 52 1.36 -19.56 -7.42
C ASP A 52 2.02 -18.61 -8.43
N VAL A 53 1.68 -18.73 -9.72
CA VAL A 53 2.12 -17.78 -10.77
C VAL A 53 1.63 -16.37 -10.49
N VAL A 54 0.36 -16.25 -10.07
CA VAL A 54 -0.23 -14.96 -9.71
C VAL A 54 0.36 -14.41 -8.42
N ILE A 55 0.66 -15.24 -7.41
CA ILE A 55 1.37 -14.81 -6.18
C ILE A 55 2.73 -14.22 -6.55
N VAL A 56 3.52 -14.90 -7.38
CA VAL A 56 4.84 -14.40 -7.80
C VAL A 56 4.69 -13.06 -8.52
N SER A 57 3.77 -12.98 -9.48
CA SER A 57 3.54 -11.76 -10.26
C SER A 57 3.06 -10.58 -9.39
N LEU A 58 2.12 -10.83 -8.48
CA LEU A 58 1.62 -9.83 -7.53
C LEU A 58 2.69 -9.43 -6.52
N SER A 59 3.52 -10.37 -6.07
CA SER A 59 4.64 -10.07 -5.18
C SER A 59 5.67 -9.17 -5.85
N SER A 60 6.03 -9.43 -7.11
CA SER A 60 6.92 -8.54 -7.85
C SER A 60 6.30 -7.16 -8.03
N LEU A 61 5.02 -7.08 -8.39
CA LEU A 61 4.32 -5.80 -8.52
C LEU A 61 4.24 -5.04 -7.18
N SER A 62 3.97 -5.75 -6.08
CA SER A 62 3.75 -5.15 -4.78
C SER A 62 5.01 -4.45 -4.25
N ILE A 63 6.18 -5.05 -4.48
CA ILE A 63 7.48 -4.47 -4.08
C ILE A 63 7.70 -3.09 -4.70
N PHE A 64 7.23 -2.84 -5.92
CA PHE A 64 7.38 -1.53 -6.56
C PHE A 64 6.24 -0.57 -6.21
N LEU A 65 5.00 -1.07 -6.30
CA LEU A 65 3.82 -0.23 -6.33
C LEU A 65 3.32 0.15 -4.93
N LEU A 66 3.31 -0.79 -3.98
CA LEU A 66 2.81 -0.51 -2.63
C LEU A 66 3.64 0.54 -1.89
N PRO A 67 4.98 0.48 -1.91
CA PRO A 67 5.82 1.54 -1.33
C PRO A 67 5.51 2.92 -1.88
N LEU A 68 5.32 3.03 -3.20
CA LEU A 68 5.00 4.28 -3.86
C LEU A 68 3.65 4.82 -3.39
N ILE A 69 2.62 3.98 -3.41
CA ILE A 69 1.26 4.35 -2.96
C ILE A 69 1.28 4.75 -1.48
N ALA A 70 1.94 3.96 -0.64
CA ALA A 70 2.08 4.20 0.79
C ALA A 70 2.72 5.57 1.08
N LEU A 71 3.82 5.89 0.37
CA LEU A 71 4.49 7.19 0.50
C LEU A 71 3.62 8.34 -0.02
N LEU A 72 2.95 8.16 -1.16
CA LEU A 72 2.11 9.20 -1.75
C LEU A 72 0.83 9.49 -0.95
N ILE A 73 0.33 8.54 -0.15
CA ILE A 73 -0.80 8.78 0.76
C ILE A 73 -0.32 9.42 2.09
N SER A 74 0.94 9.20 2.48
CA SER A 74 1.42 9.60 3.81
C SER A 74 2.30 10.86 3.83
N TYR A 75 2.90 11.27 2.71
CA TYR A 75 3.85 12.39 2.69
C TYR A 75 3.24 13.72 3.13
N ASP A 76 1.96 13.97 2.84
CA ASP A 76 1.25 15.20 3.21
C ASP A 76 0.43 15.08 4.50
N ALA A 77 0.52 13.93 5.20
CA ALA A 77 -0.30 13.64 6.37
C ALA A 77 -0.15 14.68 7.51
N VAL A 78 1.06 15.18 7.74
CA VAL A 78 1.36 16.16 8.80
C VAL A 78 1.59 17.54 8.20
N VAL A 79 2.54 17.66 7.27
CA VAL A 79 2.88 18.93 6.61
C VAL A 79 1.67 19.54 5.90
N GLY A 80 0.77 18.70 5.35
CA GLY A 80 -0.39 19.19 4.63
C GLY A 80 -1.44 19.84 5.53
N GLU A 81 -1.61 19.35 6.74
CA GLU A 81 -2.51 19.98 7.72
C GLU A 81 -1.90 21.22 8.37
N ILE A 82 -0.58 21.24 8.52
CA ILE A 82 0.14 22.42 9.01
C ILE A 82 -0.05 23.58 8.02
N GLU A 83 0.16 23.34 6.73
CA GLU A 83 -0.06 24.35 5.70
C GLU A 83 -1.52 24.80 5.57
N ARG A 84 -2.50 23.91 5.80
CA ARG A 84 -3.94 24.27 5.82
C ARG A 84 -4.37 24.97 7.12
N GLY A 85 -3.52 25.00 8.14
CA GLY A 85 -3.86 25.47 9.48
C GLY A 85 -4.83 24.57 10.25
N THR A 86 -5.24 23.43 9.69
CA THR A 86 -6.21 22.50 10.34
C THR A 86 -5.61 21.79 11.54
N MET A 87 -4.29 21.61 11.57
CA MET A 87 -3.58 21.04 12.73
C MET A 87 -3.79 21.88 14.00
N LEU A 88 -3.85 23.22 13.88
CA LEU A 88 -4.10 24.11 15.03
C LEU A 88 -5.53 23.94 15.57
N LEU A 89 -6.50 23.71 14.68
CA LEU A 89 -7.89 23.46 15.07
C LEU A 89 -8.02 22.11 15.80
N LEU A 90 -7.34 21.06 15.32
CA LEU A 90 -7.35 19.75 15.96
C LEU A 90 -6.75 19.78 17.38
N LEU A 91 -5.69 20.56 17.58
CA LEU A 91 -5.01 20.70 18.86
C LEU A 91 -5.70 21.68 19.83
N SER A 92 -6.74 22.40 19.38
CA SER A 92 -7.60 23.17 20.28
C SER A 92 -8.54 22.27 21.09
N TYR A 93 -8.81 21.06 20.59
CA TYR A 93 -9.48 20.00 21.33
C TYR A 93 -8.50 19.26 22.25
N PRO A 94 -8.97 18.66 23.36
CA PRO A 94 -8.13 17.92 24.31
C PRO A 94 -7.67 16.56 23.75
N VAL A 95 -6.88 16.59 22.67
CA VAL A 95 -6.34 15.43 21.97
C VAL A 95 -4.81 15.55 21.96
N ALA A 96 -4.14 14.48 22.40
CA ALA A 96 -2.68 14.46 22.40
C ALA A 96 -2.14 14.29 20.97
N ARG A 97 -1.00 14.94 20.65
CA ARG A 97 -0.35 14.87 19.32
C ARG A 97 -0.08 13.43 18.85
N TRP A 98 0.31 12.55 19.77
CA TRP A 98 0.55 11.14 19.46
C TRP A 98 -0.73 10.38 19.10
N GLN A 99 -1.88 10.76 19.67
CA GLN A 99 -3.17 10.12 19.37
C GLN A 99 -3.62 10.47 17.95
N VAL A 100 -3.36 11.71 17.51
CA VAL A 100 -3.60 12.14 16.14
C VAL A 100 -2.71 11.33 15.19
N LEU A 101 -1.40 11.28 15.45
CA LEU A 101 -0.45 10.56 14.60
C LEU A 101 -0.83 9.08 14.44
N VAL A 102 -1.13 8.40 15.55
CA VAL A 102 -1.52 6.99 15.56
C VAL A 102 -2.87 6.77 14.86
N GLY A 103 -3.85 7.65 15.10
CA GLY A 103 -5.16 7.57 14.44
C GLY A 103 -5.05 7.69 12.91
N LYS A 104 -4.27 8.66 12.43
CA LYS A 104 -4.06 8.85 10.99
C LYS A 104 -3.23 7.73 10.38
N PHE A 105 -2.25 7.20 11.09
CA PHE A 105 -1.49 6.03 10.65
C PHE A 105 -2.42 4.83 10.42
N PHE A 106 -3.29 4.50 11.39
CA PHE A 106 -4.26 3.43 11.23
C PHE A 106 -5.30 3.71 10.14
N GLY A 107 -5.68 4.97 9.93
CA GLY A 107 -6.54 5.38 8.81
C GLY A 107 -5.90 5.07 7.46
N HIS A 108 -4.67 5.53 7.23
CA HIS A 108 -3.92 5.25 5.99
C HIS A 108 -3.62 3.75 5.80
N LEU A 109 -3.29 3.04 6.88
CA LEU A 109 -3.06 1.60 6.83
C LEU A 109 -4.34 0.84 6.49
N ALA A 110 -5.49 1.24 7.05
CA ALA A 110 -6.78 0.65 6.72
C ALA A 110 -7.18 0.90 5.26
N ILE A 111 -6.94 2.12 4.74
CA ILE A 111 -7.18 2.45 3.33
C ILE A 111 -6.32 1.59 2.41
N LEU A 112 -5.00 1.51 2.68
CA LEU A 112 -4.08 0.70 1.90
C LEU A 112 -4.41 -0.79 1.98
N GLY A 113 -4.73 -1.27 3.18
CA GLY A 113 -5.15 -2.65 3.42
C GLY A 113 -6.43 -3.00 2.66
N PHE A 114 -7.43 -2.12 2.70
CA PHE A 114 -8.66 -2.27 1.94
C PHE A 114 -8.41 -2.32 0.43
N ALA A 115 -7.58 -1.40 -0.10
CA ALA A 115 -7.21 -1.39 -1.51
C ALA A 115 -6.46 -2.67 -1.93
N THR A 116 -5.57 -3.17 -1.07
CA THR A 116 -4.79 -4.40 -1.30
C THR A 116 -5.70 -5.63 -1.29
N ILE A 117 -6.59 -5.73 -0.29
CA ILE A 117 -7.55 -6.84 -0.18
C ILE A 117 -8.51 -6.85 -1.36
N LEU A 118 -9.05 -5.70 -1.75
CA LEU A 118 -9.94 -5.62 -2.91
C LEU A 118 -9.21 -5.92 -4.22
N GLY A 119 -8.03 -5.33 -4.43
CA GLY A 119 -7.25 -5.53 -5.64
C GLY A 119 -6.84 -6.98 -5.82
N TYR A 120 -6.19 -7.58 -4.82
CA TYR A 120 -5.70 -8.95 -4.90
C TYR A 120 -6.85 -9.95 -4.76
N GLY A 121 -7.84 -9.66 -3.91
CA GLY A 121 -9.03 -10.48 -3.77
C GLY A 121 -9.81 -10.62 -5.06
N ALA A 122 -9.90 -9.56 -5.87
CA ALA A 122 -10.52 -9.63 -7.19
C ALA A 122 -9.78 -10.59 -8.13
N ALA A 123 -8.43 -10.59 -8.12
CA ALA A 123 -7.63 -11.57 -8.87
C ALA A 123 -7.86 -13.01 -8.38
N ALA A 124 -7.89 -13.24 -7.06
CA ALA A 124 -8.17 -14.56 -6.51
C ALA A 124 -9.57 -15.07 -6.91
N VAL A 125 -10.58 -14.20 -6.87
CA VAL A 125 -11.95 -14.54 -7.31
C VAL A 125 -11.99 -14.84 -8.81
N ALA A 126 -11.28 -14.07 -9.64
CA ALA A 126 -11.20 -14.31 -11.08
C ALA A 126 -10.58 -15.69 -11.42
N LEU A 127 -9.52 -16.08 -10.70
CA LEU A 127 -8.90 -17.42 -10.85
C LEU A 127 -9.84 -18.54 -10.42
N TRP A 128 -10.57 -18.34 -9.32
CA TRP A 128 -11.54 -19.32 -8.83
C TRP A 128 -12.68 -19.53 -9.82
N LEU A 129 -13.22 -18.43 -10.39
CA LEU A 129 -14.25 -18.49 -11.44
C LEU A 129 -13.74 -19.13 -12.75
N SER A 130 -12.42 -19.10 -12.99
CA SER A 130 -11.81 -19.74 -14.16
C SER A 130 -11.70 -21.27 -14.03
N GLY A 131 -12.18 -21.86 -12.92
CA GLY A 131 -12.20 -23.32 -12.72
C GLY A 131 -10.86 -23.91 -12.26
N SER A 132 -9.94 -23.06 -11.79
CA SER A 132 -8.62 -23.50 -11.30
C SER A 132 -8.78 -24.28 -9.99
N ALA A 133 -8.16 -25.46 -9.88
CA ALA A 133 -8.06 -26.17 -8.61
C ALA A 133 -7.12 -25.40 -7.66
N ILE A 134 -7.64 -24.97 -6.52
CA ILE A 134 -6.89 -24.22 -5.50
C ILE A 134 -6.88 -25.04 -4.22
N ASP A 135 -5.73 -25.59 -3.84
CA ASP A 135 -5.60 -26.28 -2.54
C ASP A 135 -5.37 -25.26 -1.41
N ALA A 136 -5.55 -25.74 -0.17
CA ALA A 136 -5.41 -24.95 1.05
C ALA A 136 -4.04 -24.28 1.22
N GLU A 137 -2.96 -24.88 0.69
CA GLU A 137 -1.60 -24.32 0.79
C GLU A 137 -1.43 -23.03 -0.01
N SER A 138 -1.94 -22.94 -1.25
CA SER A 138 -1.90 -21.68 -2.02
C SER A 138 -2.77 -20.60 -1.38
N TRP A 139 -3.87 -20.97 -0.71
CA TRP A 139 -4.66 -20.00 0.06
C TRP A 139 -3.88 -19.43 1.25
N ALA A 140 -3.11 -20.26 1.95
CA ALA A 140 -2.24 -19.81 3.03
C ALA A 140 -1.12 -18.89 2.50
N ALA A 141 -0.49 -19.26 1.38
CA ALA A 141 0.53 -18.44 0.71
C ALA A 141 -0.04 -17.08 0.24
N PHE A 142 -1.27 -17.07 -0.28
CA PHE A 142 -1.96 -15.85 -0.70
C PHE A 142 -2.31 -14.94 0.49
N ALA A 143 -2.78 -15.51 1.61
CA ALA A 143 -3.02 -14.76 2.83
C ALA A 143 -1.71 -14.17 3.40
N ALA A 144 -0.61 -14.94 3.35
CA ALA A 144 0.71 -14.46 3.72
C ALA A 144 1.19 -13.32 2.82
N LEU A 145 0.93 -13.39 1.51
CA LEU A 145 1.22 -12.31 0.56
C LEU A 145 0.47 -11.02 0.91
N ILE A 146 -0.84 -11.10 1.21
CA ILE A 146 -1.62 -9.93 1.63
C ILE A 146 -1.04 -9.36 2.93
N GLY A 147 -0.78 -10.21 3.92
CA GLY A 147 -0.22 -9.79 5.20
C GLY A 147 1.14 -9.10 5.07
N SER A 148 2.06 -9.70 4.31
CA SER A 148 3.39 -9.12 4.06
C SER A 148 3.30 -7.81 3.26
N SER A 149 2.40 -7.73 2.28
CA SER A 149 2.14 -6.53 1.48
C SER A 149 1.63 -5.38 2.35
N VAL A 150 0.68 -5.62 3.24
CA VAL A 150 0.19 -4.61 4.18
C VAL A 150 1.28 -4.18 5.15
N MET A 151 2.11 -5.11 5.62
CA MET A 151 3.23 -4.81 6.52
C MET A 151 4.32 -3.96 5.82
N LEU A 152 4.64 -4.27 4.56
CA LEU A 152 5.50 -3.45 3.71
C LEU A 152 4.93 -2.03 3.58
N GLY A 153 3.63 -1.93 3.27
CA GLY A 153 2.91 -0.66 3.22
C GLY A 153 2.99 0.13 4.52
N ALA A 154 2.82 -0.53 5.67
CA ALA A 154 2.91 0.09 6.99
C ALA A 154 4.29 0.72 7.25
N VAL A 155 5.37 0.06 6.83
CA VAL A 155 6.74 0.59 6.94
C VAL A 155 6.90 1.86 6.09
N PHE A 156 6.46 1.83 4.84
CA PHE A 156 6.57 2.99 3.95
C PHE A 156 5.66 4.14 4.35
N ILE A 157 4.48 3.87 4.92
CA ILE A 157 3.64 4.88 5.56
C ILE A 157 4.44 5.53 6.70
N ALA A 158 5.02 4.75 7.61
CA ALA A 158 5.80 5.29 8.73
C ALA A 158 6.97 6.18 8.26
N LEU A 159 7.65 5.80 7.17
CA LEU A 159 8.69 6.63 6.54
C LEU A 159 8.12 7.94 5.98
N GLY A 160 6.98 7.90 5.30
CA GLY A 160 6.32 9.12 4.81
C GLY A 160 5.90 10.06 5.94
N TYR A 161 5.44 9.51 7.07
CA TYR A 161 5.18 10.30 8.29
C TYR A 161 6.44 10.93 8.86
N LEU A 162 7.55 10.19 8.93
CA LEU A 162 8.83 10.73 9.38
C LEU A 162 9.24 11.94 8.53
N VAL A 163 9.17 11.81 7.20
CA VAL A 163 9.43 12.91 6.27
C VAL A 163 8.46 14.07 6.49
N SER A 164 7.17 13.78 6.60
CA SER A 164 6.12 14.79 6.78
C SER A 164 6.30 15.63 8.05
N THR A 165 6.90 15.05 9.11
CA THR A 165 7.20 15.78 10.36
C THR A 165 8.46 16.63 10.30
N GLN A 166 9.41 16.31 9.40
CA GLN A 166 10.70 17.01 9.29
C GLN A 166 10.66 18.18 8.31
N VAL A 167 9.68 18.18 7.39
CA VAL A 167 9.59 19.14 6.30
C VAL A 167 8.50 20.18 6.58
N ARG A 168 8.73 21.43 6.15
CA ARG A 168 7.76 22.53 6.28
C ARG A 168 6.86 22.73 5.07
N ASP A 169 7.33 22.33 3.89
CA ASP A 169 6.64 22.52 2.60
C ASP A 169 6.21 21.19 1.99
N ARG A 170 4.96 21.08 1.54
CA ARG A 170 4.40 19.88 0.89
C ARG A 170 5.18 19.44 -0.34
N GLY A 171 5.64 20.41 -1.15
CA GLY A 171 6.40 20.13 -2.36
C GLY A 171 7.71 19.39 -2.05
N THR A 172 8.42 19.82 -1.02
CA THR A 172 9.66 19.20 -0.57
C THR A 172 9.41 17.82 0.03
N ALA A 173 8.32 17.64 0.79
CA ALA A 173 7.94 16.34 1.35
C ALA A 173 7.64 15.32 0.25
N GLY A 174 6.93 15.72 -0.81
CA GLY A 174 6.68 14.88 -1.98
C GLY A 174 7.97 14.50 -2.73
N GLY A 175 8.89 15.45 -2.90
CA GLY A 175 10.20 15.19 -3.51
C GLY A 175 11.04 14.18 -2.72
N ILE A 176 11.09 14.33 -1.40
CA ILE A 176 11.81 13.39 -0.52
C ILE A 176 11.13 12.02 -0.53
N ALA A 177 9.80 11.96 -0.53
CA ALA A 177 9.06 10.70 -0.64
C ALA A 177 9.44 9.94 -1.92
N ILE A 178 9.46 10.61 -3.07
CA ILE A 178 9.93 10.02 -4.34
C ILE A 178 11.40 9.60 -4.24
N GLY A 179 12.26 10.41 -3.61
CA GLY A 179 13.67 10.08 -3.39
C GLY A 179 13.87 8.82 -2.55
N ILE A 180 13.09 8.66 -1.46
CA ILE A 180 13.11 7.45 -0.62
C ILE A 180 12.65 6.25 -1.43
N TRP A 181 11.58 6.39 -2.21
CA TRP A 181 11.11 5.32 -3.09
C TRP A 181 12.18 4.90 -4.09
N LEU A 182 12.76 5.85 -4.83
CA LEU A 182 13.85 5.58 -5.79
C LEU A 182 15.04 4.90 -5.11
N GLY A 183 15.47 5.41 -3.95
CA GLY A 183 16.63 4.88 -3.23
C GLY A 183 16.41 3.47 -2.69
N LEU A 184 15.31 3.24 -1.99
CA LEU A 184 15.06 1.97 -1.30
C LEU A 184 14.50 0.88 -2.21
N VAL A 185 13.72 1.24 -3.22
CA VAL A 185 13.03 0.25 -4.07
C VAL A 185 13.83 -0.04 -5.34
N LEU A 186 14.30 1.01 -6.04
CA LEU A 186 14.95 0.83 -7.33
C LEU A 186 16.47 0.71 -7.21
N LEU A 187 17.12 1.67 -6.55
CA LEU A 187 18.58 1.70 -6.47
C LEU A 187 19.13 0.57 -5.60
N PHE A 188 18.45 0.21 -4.52
CA PHE A 188 18.85 -0.90 -3.66
C PHE A 188 18.77 -2.25 -4.39
N ASP A 189 17.67 -2.50 -5.11
CA ASP A 189 17.48 -3.74 -5.87
C ASP A 189 18.54 -3.86 -6.99
N MET A 190 18.73 -2.79 -7.77
CA MET A 190 19.78 -2.73 -8.79
C MET A 190 21.19 -2.86 -8.21
N GLY A 191 21.44 -2.28 -7.03
CA GLY A 191 22.72 -2.36 -6.34
C GLY A 191 23.06 -3.77 -5.90
N ILE A 192 22.09 -4.50 -5.34
CA ILE A 192 22.25 -5.92 -4.98
C ILE A 192 22.48 -6.77 -6.21
N LEU A 193 21.68 -6.59 -7.27
CA LEU A 193 21.84 -7.33 -8.52
C LEU A 193 23.22 -7.08 -9.15
N GLY A 194 23.67 -5.81 -9.16
CA GLY A 194 24.99 -5.45 -9.65
C GLY A 194 26.12 -6.07 -8.82
N PHE A 195 25.98 -6.11 -7.50
CA PHE A 195 26.94 -6.76 -6.61
C PHE A 195 26.99 -8.29 -6.80
N LEU A 196 25.83 -8.93 -7.01
CA LEU A 196 25.75 -10.38 -7.19
C LEU A 196 26.41 -10.85 -8.51
N VAL A 197 26.38 -9.99 -9.54
CA VAL A 197 26.95 -10.29 -10.87
C VAL A 197 28.46 -10.01 -10.94
N ALA A 198 29.00 -9.18 -10.06
CA ALA A 198 30.42 -8.80 -9.99
C ALA A 198 31.29 -9.89 -9.33
#